data_AF-A0A3E5A4K4-F1
#
_entry.id   AF-A0A3E5A4K4-F1
#
_cell.length_a   1.000
_cell.length_b   1.000
_cell.length_c   1.000
_cell.angle_alpha   90.00
_cell.angle_beta   90.00
_cell.angle_gamma   90.00
#
_symmetry.space_group_name_H-M   'P 1'
#
loop_
_entity.id
_entity.type
_entity.pdbx_description
1 polymer ?
#
loop_
_entity_poly.entity_id
_entity_poly.type
_entity_poly.pdbx_seq_one_letter_code
_entity_poly.pdbx_strand_id
1 'polypeptide(L)' 'MAKKVYLAITILMILALLSGIPHLIDGICARSMTEVNYGIVGFPIFIGIWSFYKYKKTE' A
#
# COMPACT_ATOMS: atom_id res chain seq x y z
N MET A 1 -1.74 4.24 22.62
CA MET A 1 -2.66 3.49 21.72
C MET A 1 -2.46 3.86 20.25
N ALA A 2 -2.64 5.14 19.88
CA ALA A 2 -2.58 5.60 18.49
C ALA A 2 -1.27 5.24 17.74
N LYS A 3 -0.11 5.33 18.39
CA LYS A 3 1.18 4.92 17.81
C LYS A 3 1.20 3.46 17.36
N LYS A 4 0.72 2.53 18.19
CA LYS A 4 0.62 1.10 17.84
C LYS A 4 -0.36 0.87 16.67
N VAL A 5 -1.44 1.65 16.62
CA VAL A 5 -2.42 1.61 15.51
C VAL A 5 -1.77 2.06 14.20
N TYR A 6 -1.02 3.17 14.18
CA TYR A 6 -0.32 3.62 12.98
C TYR A 6 0.74 2.61 12.50
N LEU A 7 1.44 1.95 13.44
CA LEU A 7 2.36 0.87 13.10
C LEU A 7 1.62 -0.32 12.46
N ALA A 8 0.51 -0.76 13.05
CA ALA A 8 -0.30 -1.84 12.50
C ALA A 8 -0.84 -1.52 11.10
N ILE A 9 -1.35 -0.30 10.89
CA ILE A 9 -1.79 0.17 9.57
C ILE A 9 -0.64 0.11 8.57
N THR A 10 0.56 0.58 8.95
CA THR A 10 1.74 0.55 8.07
C THR A 10 2.10 -0.88 7.66
N ILE A 11 2.10 -1.82 8.60
CA ILE A 11 2.38 -3.24 8.32
C ILE A 11 1.31 -3.83 7.38
N LEU A 12 0.02 -3.55 7.63
CA LEU A 12 -1.07 -4.00 6.76
C LEU A 12 -0.94 -3.46 5.34
N MET A 13 -0.52 -2.19 5.17
CA MET A 13 -0.30 -1.62 3.84
C MET A 13 0.90 -2.25 3.12
N ILE A 14 1.97 -2.62 3.84
CA ILE A 14 3.10 -3.37 3.27
C ILE A 14 2.64 -4.75 2.79
N LEU A 15 1.83 -5.45 3.59
CA LEU A 15 1.28 -6.75 3.19
C LEU A 15 0.37 -6.61 1.95
N ALA A 16 -0.49 -5.60 1.92
CA ALA A 16 -1.33 -5.29 0.77
C ALA A 16 -0.50 -5.00 -0.49
N LEU A 17 0.64 -4.31 -0.35
CA LEU A 17 1.59 -4.06 -1.45
C LEU A 17 2.20 -5.35 -1.99
N LEU A 18 2.67 -6.22 -1.10
CA LEU A 18 3.28 -7.50 -1.48
C LEU A 18 2.31 -8.38 -2.28
N SER A 19 1.01 -8.30 -2.01
CA SER A 19 -0.03 -9.00 -2.79
C SER A 19 -0.50 -8.22 -4.02
N GLY A 20 -0.52 -6.88 -3.96
CA GLY A 20 -1.01 -6.02 -5.05
C GLY A 20 -0.04 -5.88 -6.23
N ILE A 21 1.27 -5.92 -5.96
CA ILE A 21 2.30 -5.80 -7.01
C ILE A 21 2.23 -6.96 -8.01
N PRO A 22 2.20 -8.26 -7.60
CA PRO A 22 2.01 -9.37 -8.53
C PRO A 22 0.73 -9.24 -9.36
N HIS A 23 -0.39 -8.85 -8.72
CA HIS A 23 -1.66 -8.68 -9.41
C HIS A 23 -1.60 -7.57 -10.47
N LEU A 24 -0.88 -6.49 -10.19
CA LEU A 24 -0.65 -5.41 -11.15
C LEU A 24 0.23 -5.89 -12.31
N ILE A 25 1.30 -6.64 -12.04
CA ILE A 25 2.20 -7.20 -13.07
C ILE A 25 1.43 -8.16 -13.97
N ASP A 26 0.67 -9.10 -13.40
CA ASP A 26 -0.14 -10.06 -14.15
C ASP A 26 -1.18 -9.33 -15.02
N GLY A 27 -1.81 -8.29 -14.48
CA GLY A 27 -2.72 -7.43 -15.23
C GLY A 27 -2.04 -6.76 -16.42
N ILE A 28 -0.82 -6.21 -16.24
CA ILE A 28 -0.08 -5.53 -17.31
C ILE A 28 0.31 -6.52 -18.39
N CYS A 29 0.79 -7.70 -18.00
CA CYS A 29 1.14 -8.77 -18.93
C CYS A 29 -0.08 -9.25 -19.74
N ALA A 30 -1.26 -9.31 -19.13
CA ALA A 30 -2.47 -9.82 -19.78
C ALA A 30 -3.24 -8.77 -20.61
N ARG A 31 -3.22 -7.49 -20.21
CA ARG A 31 -4.14 -6.45 -20.72
C ARG A 31 -3.45 -5.14 -21.12
N SER A 32 -2.12 -5.11 -21.13
CA SER A 32 -1.32 -3.90 -21.36
C SER A 32 -1.45 -2.85 -20.25
N MET A 33 -0.66 -1.77 -20.34
CA MET A 33 -0.55 -0.76 -19.28
C MET A 33 -1.81 0.10 -19.10
N THR A 34 -2.69 0.18 -20.08
CA THR A 34 -3.83 1.10 -20.06
C THR A 34 -5.07 0.55 -19.35
N GLU A 35 -5.18 -0.77 -19.17
CA GLU A 35 -6.39 -1.44 -18.65
C GLU A 35 -6.16 -2.12 -17.28
N VAL A 36 -5.21 -1.61 -16.49
CA VAL A 36 -4.89 -2.15 -15.16
C VAL A 36 -5.23 -1.18 -14.03
N ASN A 37 -5.69 -1.73 -12.91
CA ASN A 37 -6.02 -0.94 -11.74
C ASN A 37 -4.77 -0.63 -10.91
N TYR A 38 -4.11 0.49 -11.20
CA TYR A 38 -2.97 0.98 -10.42
C TYR A 38 -3.31 1.33 -8.96
N GLY A 39 -4.61 1.50 -8.64
CA GLY A 39 -5.06 1.78 -7.28
C GLY A 39 -4.69 0.68 -6.29
N ILE A 40 -4.54 -0.57 -6.73
CA ILE A 40 -4.16 -1.70 -5.87
C ILE A 40 -2.74 -1.54 -5.28
N VAL A 41 -1.87 -0.78 -5.94
CA VAL A 41 -0.52 -0.46 -5.48
C VAL A 41 -0.45 0.97 -4.95
N GLY A 42 -1.04 1.93 -5.66
CA GLY A 42 -0.99 3.34 -5.29
C GLY A 42 -1.63 3.64 -3.94
N PHE A 43 -2.83 3.09 -3.68
CA PHE A 43 -3.55 3.38 -2.44
C PHE A 43 -2.79 2.90 -1.18
N PRO A 44 -2.31 1.63 -1.13
CA PRO A 44 -1.48 1.19 -0.01
C PRO A 44 -0.19 2.02 0.20
N ILE A 45 0.46 2.49 -0.87
CA ILE A 45 1.64 3.36 -0.77
C ILE A 45 1.27 4.67 -0.07
N PHE A 46 0.23 5.36 -0.53
CA PHE A 46 -0.17 6.65 0.03
C PHE A 46 -0.57 6.51 1.51
N ILE A 47 -1.39 5.51 1.84
CA ILE A 47 -1.83 5.28 3.22
C ILE A 47 -0.65 4.84 4.10
N GLY A 48 0.24 3.97 3.60
CA GLY A 48 1.41 3.49 4.33
C GLY A 48 2.41 4.60 4.66
N ILE A 49 2.70 5.50 3.71
CA ILE A 49 3.55 6.68 3.94
C ILE A 49 2.90 7.60 4.98
N TRP A 50 1.61 7.87 4.85
CA TRP A 50 0.89 8.73 5.78
C TRP A 50 0.83 8.14 7.19
N SER A 51 0.53 6.85 7.33
CA SER A 51 0.49 6.16 8.63
C SER A 51 1.87 6.12 9.27
N PHE A 52 2.92 5.86 8.50
CA PHE A 52 4.30 5.87 9.01
C PHE A 52 4.73 7.27 9.46
N TYR A 53 4.36 8.32 8.72
CA TYR A 53 4.60 9.70 9.13
C TYR A 53 3.90 10.01 10.46
N LYS A 54 2.63 9.63 10.62
CA LYS A 54 1.90 9.78 11.88
C LYS A 54 2.52 8.98 13.02
N TYR A 55 2.99 7.76 12.75
CA TYR A 55 3.72 6.93 13.71
C TYR A 55 4.97 7.65 14.23
N LYS A 56 5.79 8.24 13.34
CA LYS A 56 6.99 8.97 13.72
C LYS A 56 6.69 10.25 14.50
N LYS A 57 5.62 10.96 14.14
CA LYS A 57 5.23 12.22 14.80
C LYS A 57 4.54 12.01 16.15
N THR A 58 3.95 10.84 16.37
CA THR A 58 3.37 10.47 17.66
C THR A 58 4.51 9.98 18.56
N GLU A 59 5.20 10.90 19.25
CA GLU A 59 6.14 10.53 20.30
C GLU A 59 5.42 9.86 21.47
#